data_AF-A0A7W2YEB4-F1
#
_entry.id   AF-A0A7W2YEB4-F1
#
_cell.length_a   1.000
_cell.length_b   1.000
_cell.length_c   1.000
_cell.angle_alpha   90.00
_cell.angle_beta   90.00
_cell.angle_gamma   90.00
#
_symmetry.space_group_name_H-M   'P 1'
#
loop_
_entity.id
_entity.type
_entity.pdbx_description
1 polymer ?
#
loop_
_entity_poly.entity_id
_entity_poly.type
_entity_poly.pdbx_seq_one_letter_code
_entity_poly.pdbx_strand_id
1 'polypeptide(L)'
;MSSKIINIVVVCVLSLFVADRANAGLIIGDLYSDDTGIQWEYIGSFDVTGGDDYSLKPATYNGIEAAEFIFGQPTIPVSYALSTNVITDYTNIEDYIVNKEAFYQQYRIAGVTSYDQARATNLAGGIGYDAEGDVSAYVYDRAFEGIYFNYVFKSVTTSVPEPSTIAIFSLALIGLVSRRFKN
;
A
#
# COMPACT_ATOMS: atom_id res chain seq x y z
N MET A 1 -39.11 -5.15 -35.77
CA MET A 1 -38.22 -6.21 -35.24
C MET A 1 -39.06 -7.22 -34.48
N SER A 2 -38.86 -8.52 -34.70
CA SER A 2 -39.57 -9.57 -33.96
C SER A 2 -39.19 -9.52 -32.47
N SER A 3 -40.17 -9.70 -31.57
CA SER A 3 -39.96 -9.72 -30.12
C SER A 3 -38.89 -10.72 -29.68
N LYS A 4 -38.66 -11.77 -30.48
CA LYS A 4 -37.62 -12.78 -30.26
C LYS A 4 -36.20 -12.22 -30.41
N ILE A 5 -35.99 -11.28 -31.34
CA ILE A 5 -34.67 -10.66 -31.59
C ILE A 5 -34.35 -9.65 -30.47
N ILE A 6 -35.36 -8.91 -30.00
CA ILE A 6 -35.19 -7.94 -28.92
C ILE A 6 -34.80 -8.62 -27.60
N ASN A 7 -35.43 -9.75 -27.24
CA ASN A 7 -35.09 -10.48 -26.03
C ASN A 7 -33.65 -11.03 -26.04
N ILE A 8 -33.15 -11.50 -27.18
CA ILE A 8 -31.76 -11.97 -27.32
C ILE A 8 -30.78 -10.81 -27.13
N VAL A 9 -31.05 -9.67 -27.78
CA VAL A 9 -30.21 -8.47 -27.64
C VAL A 9 -30.19 -7.99 -26.19
N VAL A 10 -31.33 -7.98 -25.49
CA VAL A 10 -31.41 -7.57 -24.08
C VAL A 10 -30.60 -8.49 -23.17
N VAL A 11 -30.65 -9.82 -23.36
CA VAL A 11 -29.87 -10.78 -22.55
C VAL A 11 -28.36 -10.65 -22.81
N CYS A 12 -27.95 -10.45 -24.07
CA CYS A 12 -26.55 -10.20 -24.41
C CYS A 12 -26.06 -8.87 -23.81
N VAL A 13 -26.88 -7.83 -23.86
CA VAL A 13 -26.55 -6.52 -23.26
C VAL A 13 -26.50 -6.61 -21.73
N LEU A 14 -27.43 -7.34 -21.09
CA LEU A 14 -27.43 -7.53 -19.63
C LEU A 14 -26.20 -8.32 -19.13
N SER A 15 -25.78 -9.34 -19.88
CA SER A 15 -24.61 -10.16 -19.51
C SER A 15 -23.29 -9.40 -19.66
N LEU A 16 -23.20 -8.47 -20.60
CA LEU A 16 -22.07 -7.55 -20.71
C LEU A 16 -21.96 -6.62 -19.50
N PHE A 17 -23.08 -6.14 -18.94
CA PHE A 17 -23.07 -5.27 -17.75
C PHE A 17 -22.69 -5.98 -16.43
N VAL A 18 -22.86 -7.31 -16.35
CA VAL A 18 -22.51 -8.08 -15.15
C VAL A 18 -21.02 -8.47 -15.12
N ALA A 19 -20.36 -8.54 -16.29
CA ALA A 19 -18.95 -8.89 -16.40
C ALA A 19 -18.00 -7.81 -15.87
N ASP A 20 -18.42 -6.54 -15.85
CA ASP A 20 -17.60 -5.39 -15.40
C ASP A 20 -17.31 -5.38 -13.89
N ARG A 21 -17.94 -6.25 -13.08
CA ARG A 21 -17.99 -6.06 -11.62
C ARG A 21 -17.30 -7.13 -10.76
N ALA A 22 -16.72 -8.18 -11.35
CA ALA A 22 -16.18 -9.29 -10.56
C ALA A 22 -14.70 -9.55 -10.90
N ASN A 23 -13.82 -8.65 -10.48
CA ASN A 23 -12.38 -8.77 -10.68
C ASN A 23 -11.68 -9.06 -9.35
N ALA A 24 -11.32 -10.32 -9.10
CA ALA A 24 -10.61 -10.75 -7.89
C ALA A 24 -9.25 -11.32 -8.30
N GLY A 25 -8.23 -10.48 -8.27
CA GLY A 25 -6.84 -10.94 -8.36
C GLY A 25 -6.49 -11.75 -7.11
N LEU A 26 -5.64 -12.76 -7.25
CA LEU A 26 -5.09 -13.47 -6.09
C LEU A 26 -4.16 -12.51 -5.35
N ILE A 27 -4.65 -11.95 -4.26
CA ILE A 27 -3.84 -11.24 -3.30
C ILE A 27 -3.18 -12.29 -2.42
N ILE A 28 -1.85 -12.29 -2.38
CA ILE A 28 -1.06 -13.19 -1.53
C ILE A 28 -0.65 -12.38 -0.31
N GLY A 29 -1.02 -12.84 0.88
CA GLY A 29 -0.68 -12.17 2.14
C GLY A 29 -1.84 -11.42 2.77
N ASP A 30 -1.58 -10.97 3.98
CA ASP A 30 -2.48 -10.19 4.81
C ASP A 30 -2.58 -8.76 4.28
N LEU A 31 -3.81 -8.27 4.09
CA LEU A 31 -4.10 -6.93 3.61
C LEU A 31 -4.45 -6.00 4.75
N TYR A 32 -3.82 -4.84 4.74
CA TYR A 32 -4.06 -3.77 5.68
C TYR A 32 -4.77 -2.62 4.97
N SER A 33 -5.60 -1.88 5.69
CA SER A 33 -6.29 -0.72 5.14
C SER A 33 -5.79 0.56 5.78
N ASP A 34 -5.79 1.65 5.02
CA ASP A 34 -5.69 2.98 5.63
C ASP A 34 -7.08 3.53 6.00
N ASP A 35 -7.10 4.71 6.59
CA ASP A 35 -8.31 5.46 6.96
C ASP A 35 -9.23 5.80 5.77
N THR A 36 -8.69 5.76 4.54
CA THR A 36 -9.42 5.96 3.29
C THR A 36 -9.89 4.66 2.64
N GLY A 37 -9.58 3.50 3.23
CA GLY A 37 -9.93 2.17 2.72
C GLY A 37 -9.05 1.69 1.57
N ILE A 38 -7.90 2.33 1.31
CA ILE A 38 -6.91 1.83 0.34
C ILE A 38 -6.22 0.61 0.95
N GLN A 39 -6.00 -0.41 0.13
CA GLN A 39 -5.37 -1.66 0.53
C GLN A 39 -3.84 -1.62 0.36
N TRP A 40 -3.17 -2.18 1.35
CA TRP A 40 -1.73 -2.17 1.51
C TRP A 40 -1.23 -3.57 1.88
N GLU A 41 -0.10 -3.97 1.28
CA GLU A 41 0.61 -5.22 1.57
C GLU A 41 1.82 -4.90 2.45
N TYR A 42 1.98 -5.60 3.57
CA TYR A 42 3.15 -5.44 4.43
C TYR A 42 4.40 -6.05 3.77
N ILE A 43 5.50 -5.29 3.70
CA ILE A 43 6.74 -5.75 3.06
C ILE A 43 7.95 -5.82 4.01
N GLY A 44 7.85 -5.21 5.19
CA GLY A 44 8.92 -5.24 6.17
C GLY A 44 8.87 -4.03 7.11
N SER A 45 9.87 -3.91 7.96
CA SER A 45 10.03 -2.78 8.86
C SER A 45 11.49 -2.39 9.01
N PHE A 46 11.74 -1.18 9.49
CA PHE A 46 13.07 -0.72 9.83
C PHE A 46 13.05 0.08 11.14
N ASP A 47 14.14 0.00 11.88
CA ASP A 47 14.33 0.80 13.09
C ASP A 47 14.81 2.21 12.70
N VAL A 48 14.30 3.23 13.40
CA VAL A 48 14.76 4.62 13.24
C VAL A 48 16.27 4.77 13.43
N THR A 49 16.88 3.90 14.25
CA THR A 49 18.30 3.85 14.58
C THR A 49 19.15 3.10 13.56
N GLY A 50 18.55 2.50 12.52
CA GLY A 50 19.27 1.66 11.56
C GLY A 50 20.15 2.42 10.56
N GLY A 51 20.13 3.75 10.57
CA GLY A 51 20.91 4.59 9.66
C GLY A 51 22.33 4.90 10.15
N ASP A 52 23.00 5.81 9.46
CA ASP A 52 24.36 6.26 9.81
C ASP A 52 24.40 7.03 11.14
N ASP A 53 25.57 7.03 11.79
CA ASP A 53 25.81 7.78 13.03
C ASP A 53 25.70 9.30 12.80
N TYR A 54 24.95 9.98 13.66
CA TYR A 54 24.71 11.43 13.58
C TYR A 54 26.00 12.28 13.56
N SER A 55 27.09 11.78 14.15
CA SER A 55 28.38 12.47 14.17
C SER A 55 29.00 12.63 12.77
N LEU A 56 28.56 11.83 11.81
CA LEU A 56 28.97 11.89 10.40
C LEU A 56 28.16 12.91 9.59
N LYS A 57 27.15 13.55 10.20
CA LYS A 57 26.20 14.45 9.53
C LYS A 57 25.55 13.79 8.30
N PRO A 58 24.91 12.63 8.47
CA PRO A 58 24.37 11.89 7.35
C PRO A 58 23.25 12.64 6.65
N ALA A 59 22.86 12.17 5.46
CA ALA A 59 21.67 12.65 4.80
C ALA A 59 20.44 12.42 5.70
N THR A 60 19.48 13.35 5.62
CA THR A 60 18.22 13.24 6.34
C THR A 60 17.20 12.53 5.46
N TYR A 61 16.48 11.55 6.01
CA TYR A 61 15.46 10.80 5.26
C TYR A 61 14.08 10.99 5.89
N ASN A 62 13.08 11.28 5.08
CA ASN A 62 11.70 11.06 5.49
C ASN A 62 11.36 9.56 5.52
N GLY A 63 10.19 9.21 6.07
CA GLY A 63 9.77 7.82 6.17
C GLY A 63 9.75 7.10 4.82
N ILE A 64 9.22 7.74 3.78
CA ILE A 64 9.16 7.19 2.42
C ILE A 64 10.56 7.05 1.82
N GLU A 65 11.39 8.08 1.91
CA GLU A 65 12.76 8.08 1.39
C GLU A 65 13.62 6.98 2.05
N ALA A 66 13.45 6.78 3.36
CA ALA A 66 14.10 5.69 4.09
C ALA A 66 13.60 4.32 3.60
N ALA A 67 12.29 4.15 3.42
CA ALA A 67 11.72 2.91 2.89
C ALA A 67 12.24 2.62 1.47
N GLU A 68 12.31 3.63 0.61
CA GLU A 68 12.85 3.51 -0.75
C GLU A 68 14.35 3.17 -0.76
N PHE A 69 15.11 3.72 0.19
CA PHE A 69 16.53 3.40 0.36
C PHE A 69 16.74 1.93 0.77
N ILE A 70 15.91 1.41 1.68
CA ILE A 70 16.06 0.07 2.27
C ILE A 70 15.45 -1.03 1.40
N PHE A 71 14.23 -0.81 0.90
CA PHE A 71 13.45 -1.81 0.16
C PHE A 71 13.52 -1.63 -1.36
N GLY A 72 14.17 -0.56 -1.82
CA GLY A 72 14.26 -0.18 -3.23
C GLY A 72 13.09 0.70 -3.68
N GLN A 73 13.25 1.34 -4.84
CA GLN A 73 12.22 2.22 -5.41
C GLN A 73 11.01 1.40 -5.88
N PRO A 74 9.77 1.76 -5.49
CA PRO A 74 8.59 1.06 -5.97
C PRO A 74 8.41 1.31 -7.47
N THR A 75 8.10 0.26 -8.22
CA THR A 75 7.78 0.40 -9.65
C THR A 75 6.35 0.92 -9.79
N ILE A 76 6.19 2.04 -10.50
CA ILE A 76 4.87 2.63 -10.83
C ILE A 76 3.94 1.54 -11.42
N PRO A 77 2.66 1.47 -11.00
CA PRO A 77 1.89 2.46 -10.23
C PRO A 77 1.94 2.29 -8.70
N VAL A 78 2.88 1.49 -8.19
CA VAL A 78 2.96 1.19 -6.77
C VAL A 78 3.64 2.32 -6.00
N SER A 79 3.21 2.52 -4.75
CA SER A 79 3.74 3.50 -3.80
C SER A 79 3.95 2.84 -2.43
N TYR A 80 4.76 3.47 -1.59
CA TYR A 80 4.89 3.07 -0.18
C TYR A 80 3.99 3.89 0.74
N ALA A 81 3.60 3.26 1.84
CA ALA A 81 3.08 3.91 3.02
C ALA A 81 3.74 3.30 4.26
N LEU A 82 3.81 4.09 5.31
CA LEU A 82 4.39 3.73 6.58
C LEU A 82 3.32 3.72 7.66
N SER A 83 3.63 2.98 8.72
CA SER A 83 2.86 3.00 9.94
C SER A 83 3.77 2.96 11.15
N THR A 84 3.40 3.73 12.18
CA THR A 84 4.00 3.64 13.52
C THR A 84 3.24 2.67 14.44
N ASN A 85 2.10 2.13 13.97
CA ASN A 85 1.31 1.15 14.70
C ASN A 85 1.97 -0.23 14.63
N VAL A 86 2.08 -0.91 15.76
CA VAL A 86 2.59 -2.28 15.84
C VAL A 86 1.47 -3.27 15.49
N ILE A 87 1.70 -4.14 14.51
CA ILE A 87 0.66 -5.08 14.03
C ILE A 87 0.15 -5.99 15.16
N THR A 88 1.03 -6.39 16.09
CA THR A 88 0.67 -7.27 17.22
C THR A 88 -0.19 -6.59 18.27
N ASP A 89 -0.37 -5.27 18.22
CA ASP A 89 -1.27 -4.55 19.13
C ASP A 89 -2.74 -4.76 18.76
N TYR A 90 -3.01 -5.35 17.58
CA TYR A 90 -4.35 -5.60 17.05
C TYR A 90 -4.63 -7.09 16.96
N THR A 91 -5.79 -7.51 17.47
CA THR A 91 -6.20 -8.94 17.45
C THR A 91 -6.78 -9.33 16.09
N ASN A 92 -7.53 -8.43 15.45
CA ASN A 92 -8.06 -8.61 14.11
C ASN A 92 -7.33 -7.67 13.16
N ILE A 93 -6.97 -8.18 11.99
CA ILE A 93 -6.29 -7.38 10.98
C ILE A 93 -7.16 -6.23 10.43
N GLU A 94 -8.48 -6.40 10.44
CA GLU A 94 -9.44 -5.37 10.03
C GLU A 94 -9.38 -4.11 10.93
N ASP A 95 -8.90 -4.26 12.17
CA ASP A 95 -8.75 -3.15 13.12
C ASP A 95 -7.44 -2.38 12.91
N TYR A 96 -6.48 -2.95 12.16
CA TYR A 96 -5.20 -2.31 11.89
C TYR A 96 -5.35 -1.21 10.83
N ILE A 97 -4.80 -0.04 11.14
CA ILE A 97 -4.81 1.12 10.24
C ILE A 97 -3.37 1.48 9.86
N VAL A 98 -3.10 1.52 8.55
CA VAL A 98 -1.88 2.15 8.00
C VAL A 98 -2.02 3.66 8.16
N ASN A 99 -1.37 4.22 9.18
CA ASN A 99 -1.61 5.60 9.61
C ASN A 99 -0.84 6.68 8.83
N LYS A 100 0.04 6.27 7.90
CA LYS A 100 0.88 7.18 7.08
C LYS A 100 1.81 8.07 7.93
N GLU A 101 2.17 7.59 9.11
CA GLU A 101 3.16 8.22 9.97
C GLU A 101 4.46 7.42 9.99
N ALA A 102 5.54 8.11 10.35
CA ALA A 102 6.83 7.50 10.63
C ALA A 102 7.43 8.10 11.90
N PHE A 103 8.24 7.31 12.61
CA PHE A 103 9.09 7.73 13.71
C PHE A 103 10.34 8.44 13.21
N TYR A 104 10.66 9.57 13.84
CA TYR A 104 11.82 10.40 13.54
C TYR A 104 12.63 10.71 14.79
N GLN A 105 13.95 10.72 14.64
CA GLN A 105 14.86 11.36 15.59
C GLN A 105 15.11 12.81 15.21
N GLN A 106 15.28 13.68 16.20
CA GLN A 106 15.47 15.11 16.02
C GLN A 106 16.87 15.52 16.50
N TYR A 107 17.60 16.31 15.68
CA TYR A 107 18.99 16.62 15.97
C TYR A 107 19.11 17.40 17.28
N ARG A 108 20.02 16.96 18.17
CA ARG A 108 20.25 17.48 19.53
C ARG A 108 19.08 17.41 20.50
N ILE A 109 17.96 16.82 20.12
CA ILE A 109 16.81 16.61 20.99
C ILE A 109 16.79 15.14 21.38
N ALA A 110 16.66 14.87 22.68
CA ALA A 110 16.51 13.50 23.16
C ALA A 110 15.06 13.05 22.95
N GLY A 111 14.87 12.07 22.06
CA GLY A 111 13.57 11.44 21.85
C GLY A 111 13.28 11.11 20.40
N VAL A 112 12.27 10.27 20.23
CA VAL A 112 11.67 9.92 18.95
C VAL A 112 10.26 10.46 18.91
N THR A 113 9.84 11.01 17.78
CA THR A 113 8.49 11.55 17.60
C THR A 113 7.90 11.05 16.29
N SER A 114 6.60 10.75 16.30
CA SER A 114 5.86 10.40 15.10
C SER A 114 5.49 11.65 14.33
N TYR A 115 5.71 11.66 13.01
CA TYR A 115 5.23 12.69 12.10
C TYR A 115 4.73 12.05 10.79
N ASP A 116 4.14 12.87 9.93
CA ASP A 116 3.81 12.47 8.55
C ASP A 116 5.01 11.81 7.85
N GLN A 117 4.74 10.71 7.14
CA GLN A 117 5.76 9.89 6.46
C GLN A 117 6.54 10.63 5.35
N ALA A 118 6.01 11.72 4.80
CA ALA A 118 6.61 12.52 3.73
C ALA A 118 7.08 13.89 4.23
N ARG A 119 7.33 14.02 5.54
CA ARG A 119 7.77 15.26 6.19
C ARG A 119 9.12 15.74 5.62
N ALA A 120 9.25 17.05 5.38
CA ALA A 120 10.54 17.67 5.09
C ALA A 120 11.52 17.56 6.28
N THR A 121 12.76 17.15 5.99
CA THR A 121 13.68 16.63 7.01
C THR A 121 14.89 17.53 7.29
N ASN A 122 15.44 18.21 6.30
CA ASN A 122 16.49 19.23 6.46
C ASN A 122 15.86 20.62 6.60
N LEU A 123 15.28 20.90 7.77
CA LEU A 123 14.57 22.16 8.02
C LEU A 123 15.52 23.31 8.38
N ALA A 124 16.72 23.00 8.84
CA ALA A 124 17.72 24.01 9.18
C ALA A 124 18.54 24.48 7.95
N GLY A 125 18.45 23.79 6.82
CA GLY A 125 19.15 24.13 5.58
C GLY A 125 20.64 23.80 5.59
N GLY A 126 21.03 22.81 6.41
CA GLY A 126 22.40 22.33 6.58
C GLY A 126 22.84 21.35 5.48
N ILE A 127 23.98 20.70 5.71
CA ILE A 127 24.54 19.69 4.77
C ILE A 127 23.96 18.28 4.98
N GLY A 128 23.15 18.10 6.03
CA GLY A 128 22.57 16.82 6.43
C GLY A 128 21.91 16.97 7.79
N TYR A 129 21.94 15.90 8.58
CA TYR A 129 21.46 15.88 9.95
C TYR A 129 22.47 16.56 10.88
N ASP A 130 22.48 17.90 10.91
CA ASP A 130 23.57 18.63 11.60
C ASP A 130 23.17 19.92 12.34
N ALA A 131 21.91 20.33 12.28
CA ALA A 131 21.40 21.49 12.99
C ALA A 131 20.04 21.27 13.65
N GLU A 132 19.75 22.07 14.67
CA GLU A 132 18.50 21.97 15.43
C GLU A 132 17.30 22.27 14.51
N GLY A 133 16.31 21.39 14.52
CA GLY A 133 15.20 21.40 13.58
C GLY A 133 15.28 20.30 12.53
N ASP A 134 16.47 19.74 12.29
CA ASP A 134 16.62 18.59 11.39
C ASP A 134 16.03 17.33 12.03
N VAL A 135 15.36 16.54 11.20
CA VAL A 135 14.75 15.27 11.59
C VAL A 135 15.11 14.19 10.59
N SER A 136 15.22 12.94 11.04
CA SER A 136 15.42 11.81 10.13
C SER A 136 14.71 10.57 10.66
N ALA A 137 14.05 9.85 9.75
CA ALA A 137 13.44 8.55 10.02
C ALA A 137 14.47 7.41 10.00
N TYR A 138 15.72 7.68 9.60
CA TYR A 138 16.77 6.68 9.49
C TYR A 138 18.14 7.30 9.83
N VAL A 139 18.49 7.30 11.12
CA VAL A 139 19.74 7.85 11.66
C VAL A 139 20.04 7.21 13.02
N TYR A 140 21.31 6.90 13.29
CA TYR A 140 21.75 6.48 14.61
C TYR A 140 22.13 7.71 15.46
N ASP A 141 21.25 8.13 16.37
CA ASP A 141 21.47 9.20 17.35
C ASP A 141 21.04 8.73 18.75
N ARG A 142 20.40 9.57 19.56
CA ARG A 142 20.10 9.32 20.99
C ARG A 142 19.02 8.27 21.27
N ALA A 143 18.31 7.76 20.26
CA ALA A 143 17.29 6.72 20.47
C ALA A 143 17.92 5.34 20.75
N PHE A 144 17.18 4.50 21.45
CA PHE A 144 17.57 3.12 21.69
C PHE A 144 17.16 2.23 20.52
N GLU A 145 18.09 1.38 20.10
CA GLU A 145 17.86 0.34 19.09
C GLU A 145 16.82 -0.68 19.59
N GLY A 146 15.98 -1.14 18.68
CA GLY A 146 14.95 -2.15 18.90
C GLY A 146 13.64 -1.61 19.48
N ILE A 147 13.43 -0.29 19.52
CA ILE A 147 12.24 0.31 20.14
C ILE A 147 11.30 0.93 19.11
N TYR A 148 11.82 1.70 18.16
CA TYR A 148 11.01 2.55 17.28
C TYR A 148 11.05 2.06 15.85
N PHE A 149 10.14 1.14 15.54
CA PHE A 149 10.00 0.54 14.22
C PHE A 149 9.01 1.30 13.35
N ASN A 150 9.45 1.59 12.14
CA ASN A 150 8.64 2.04 11.03
C ASN A 150 8.23 0.82 10.20
N TYR A 151 6.93 0.52 10.17
CA TYR A 151 6.38 -0.58 9.38
C TYR A 151 6.09 -0.09 7.96
N VAL A 152 6.58 -0.81 6.97
CA VAL A 152 6.51 -0.42 5.56
C VAL A 152 5.51 -1.29 4.82
N PHE A 153 4.64 -0.61 4.09
CA PHE A 153 3.62 -1.22 3.28
C PHE A 153 3.71 -0.72 1.84
N LYS A 154 3.28 -1.58 0.93
CA LYS A 154 3.27 -1.37 -0.51
C LYS A 154 1.82 -1.31 -0.99
N SER A 155 1.47 -0.32 -1.81
CA SER A 155 0.10 -0.21 -2.32
C SER A 155 -0.23 -1.39 -3.23
N VAL A 156 -1.42 -1.94 -3.05
CA VAL A 156 -1.88 -3.08 -3.84
C VAL A 156 -2.60 -2.55 -5.07
N THR A 157 -1.93 -2.62 -6.21
CA THR A 157 -2.51 -2.22 -7.50
C THR A 157 -3.12 -3.46 -8.16
N THR A 158 -4.39 -3.74 -7.89
CA THR A 158 -5.11 -4.82 -8.58
C THR A 158 -5.48 -4.39 -10.00
N SER A 159 -4.51 -4.27 -10.91
CA SER A 159 -4.80 -4.20 -12.35
C SER A 159 -4.99 -5.62 -12.87
N VAL A 160 -6.15 -6.21 -12.60
CA VAL A 160 -6.42 -7.58 -13.05
C VAL A 160 -7.04 -7.53 -14.44
N PRO A 161 -6.48 -8.22 -15.46
CA PRO A 161 -7.12 -8.35 -16.76
C PRO A 161 -8.48 -9.04 -16.64
N GLU A 162 -9.45 -8.59 -17.44
CA GLU A 162 -10.86 -9.00 -17.40
C GLU A 162 -11.06 -10.52 -17.14
N PRO A 163 -12.04 -10.92 -16.29
CA PRO A 163 -12.30 -12.33 -16.00
C PRO A 163 -12.97 -13.00 -17.20
N SER A 164 -12.14 -13.42 -18.15
CA SER A 164 -12.54 -14.26 -19.29
C SER A 164 -13.26 -15.53 -18.84
N THR A 165 -13.09 -15.97 -17.59
CA THR A 165 -13.81 -17.09 -16.97
C THR A 165 -15.33 -16.86 -16.89
N ILE A 166 -15.80 -15.66 -16.55
CA ILE A 166 -17.24 -15.35 -16.51
C ILE A 166 -17.80 -15.28 -17.93
N ALA A 167 -17.05 -14.70 -18.86
CA ALA A 167 -17.42 -14.67 -20.26
C ALA A 167 -17.53 -16.10 -20.85
N ILE A 168 -16.54 -16.96 -20.58
CA ILE A 168 -16.52 -18.37 -21.00
C ILE A 168 -17.68 -19.15 -20.36
N PHE A 169 -17.94 -18.95 -19.06
CA PHE A 169 -19.02 -19.64 -18.35
C PHE A 169 -20.40 -19.19 -18.88
N SER A 170 -20.55 -17.90 -19.17
CA SER A 170 -21.76 -17.33 -19.77
C SER A 170 -21.99 -17.85 -21.19
N LEU A 171 -20.94 -17.92 -22.01
CA LEU A 171 -20.96 -18.52 -23.36
C LEU A 171 -21.34 -20.00 -23.32
N ALA A 172 -20.80 -20.76 -22.35
CA ALA A 172 -21.13 -22.16 -22.16
C ALA A 172 -22.61 -22.36 -21.80
N LEU A 173 -23.16 -21.53 -20.90
CA LEU A 173 -24.58 -21.54 -20.54
C LEU A 173 -25.48 -21.16 -21.73
N ILE A 174 -25.11 -20.15 -22.51
CA ILE A 174 -25.84 -19.76 -23.74
C ILE A 174 -25.82 -20.91 -24.76
N GLY A 175 -24.69 -21.58 -24.95
CA GLY A 175 -24.58 -22.79 -25.78
C GLY A 175 -25.47 -23.93 -25.30
N LEU A 176 -25.57 -24.14 -23.98
CA LEU A 176 -26.41 -25.17 -23.40
C LEU A 176 -27.92 -24.86 -23.55
N VAL A 177 -28.30 -23.59 -23.37
CA VAL A 177 -29.69 -23.12 -23.46
C VAL A 177 -30.16 -23.07 -24.92
N SER A 178 -29.31 -22.65 -25.87
CA SER A 178 -29.64 -22.62 -27.30
C SER A 178 -29.96 -24.02 -27.87
N ARG A 179 -29.39 -25.10 -27.29
CA ARG A 179 -29.76 -26.49 -27.65
C ARG A 179 -31.22 -26.83 -27.34
N ARG A 180 -31.86 -26.18 -26.36
CA ARG A 180 -33.27 -26.44 -26.00
C ARG A 180 -34.28 -25.78 -26.93
N PHE A 181 -33.88 -24.78 -27.73
CA PHE A 181 -34.78 -24.07 -28.64
C PHE A 181 -34.90 -24.70 -30.04
N LYS A 182 -34.27 -25.86 -30.26
CA LYS A 182 -34.36 -26.64 -31.49
C LYS A 182 -35.34 -27.81 -31.28
N ASN A 183 -36.62 -27.48 -31.07
CA ASN A 183 -37.79 -28.35 -31.20
C ASN A 183 -38.94 -27.51 -31.75
#